data_AF-A0A7E4V195-F1
#
_entry.id   AF-A0A7E4V195-F1
#
_cell.length_a   1.000
_cell.length_b   1.000
_cell.length_c   1.000
_cell.angle_alpha   90.00
_cell.angle_beta   90.00
_cell.angle_gamma   90.00
#
_symmetry.space_group_name_H-M   'P 1'
#
loop_
_entity.id
_entity.type
_entity.pdbx_description
1 polymer ?
#
loop_
_entity_poly.entity_id
_entity_poly.type
_entity_poly.pdbx_seq_one_letter_code
_entity_poly.pdbx_strand_id
1 'polypeptide(L)'
;MSTIPDEPTMSDFIPQQPAFADTLVVELDEAITHVRPIDCEIRTPMRPLQNGVSWAVSIYPLGAVKDGYTNDYKHMGVFVLIDRVNVDVEATFSLVNTDYKGSFSHHFGQFVDYGFGTWITHDQLRASGGCQNGRFSIKCDVSVKVCINLEPTTSEVTPPLNPVLPFEFVENSDHDSSDADFFVDGQLIKVHRGYMAMVSPMFQAMFANSEIGIITISDFTYETVKMAVDFLYGQQIVDKTVSEVIDVLRFMKKFTITAAVKRLETWLVDQMAAYNFATIVKHAFDDGSEYLRSECKNFFSLNRDNVIDHVDFQDLQDNVMFEFIQSLLNI
;
A
#
# COMPACT_ATOMS: atom_id res chain seq x y z
N MET A 1 -15.03 -3.13 -54.17
CA MET A 1 -15.26 -3.29 -52.71
C MET A 1 -13.94 -3.02 -52.04
N SER A 2 -13.76 -1.81 -51.51
CA SER A 2 -12.56 -1.38 -50.81
C SER A 2 -12.82 -1.58 -49.32
N THR A 3 -12.13 -2.53 -48.70
CA THR A 3 -12.12 -2.74 -47.26
C THR A 3 -11.35 -1.60 -46.60
N ILE A 4 -12.05 -0.84 -45.76
CA ILE A 4 -11.46 0.13 -44.83
C ILE A 4 -10.75 -0.70 -43.74
N PRO A 5 -9.48 -0.45 -43.41
CA PRO A 5 -8.85 -1.11 -42.27
C PRO A 5 -9.45 -0.55 -40.97
N ASP A 6 -9.82 -1.45 -40.05
CA ASP A 6 -10.37 -1.12 -38.74
C ASP A 6 -9.42 -0.17 -37.97
N GLU A 7 -9.98 0.91 -37.41
CA GLU A 7 -9.28 1.76 -36.45
C GLU A 7 -8.98 0.96 -35.17
N PRO A 8 -7.77 1.09 -34.59
CA PRO A 8 -7.44 0.43 -33.33
C PRO A 8 -8.31 0.99 -32.20
N THR A 9 -8.90 0.09 -31.41
CA THR A 9 -9.71 0.45 -30.24
C THR A 9 -8.84 1.07 -29.15
N MET A 10 -9.40 2.06 -28.44
CA MET A 10 -8.77 2.87 -27.39
C MET A 10 -8.22 2.07 -26.18
N SER A 11 -8.35 0.75 -26.16
CA SER A 11 -7.74 -0.18 -25.20
C SER A 11 -6.26 -0.48 -25.48
N ASP A 12 -5.75 -0.16 -26.67
CA ASP A 12 -4.42 -0.59 -27.12
C ASP A 12 -3.29 0.38 -26.73
N PHE A 13 -3.61 1.42 -25.93
CA PHE A 13 -2.68 2.46 -25.50
C PHE A 13 -2.62 2.61 -23.98
N ILE A 14 -2.68 1.51 -23.22
CA ILE A 14 -2.11 1.53 -21.87
C ILE A 14 -0.61 1.26 -22.04
N PRO A 15 0.29 2.22 -21.76
CA PRO A 15 1.71 1.93 -21.72
C PRO A 15 1.93 0.88 -20.63
N GLN A 16 2.18 -0.37 -21.02
CA GLN A 16 2.65 -1.36 -20.07
C GLN A 16 4.00 -0.87 -19.57
N GLN A 17 4.06 -0.46 -18.29
CA GLN A 17 5.33 -0.17 -17.64
C GLN A 17 6.26 -1.38 -17.80
N PRO A 18 7.57 -1.16 -17.99
CA PRO A 18 8.51 -2.25 -18.10
C PRO A 18 8.45 -3.10 -16.81
N ALA A 19 8.14 -4.38 -16.98
CA ALA A 19 8.18 -5.32 -15.87
C ALA A 19 9.63 -5.44 -15.38
N PHE A 20 9.84 -5.26 -14.08
CA PHE A 20 11.15 -5.43 -13.48
C PHE A 20 11.35 -6.91 -13.15
N ALA A 21 12.20 -7.57 -13.94
CA ALA A 21 12.42 -8.99 -13.83
C ALA A 21 13.77 -9.33 -13.20
N ASP A 22 13.80 -10.41 -12.42
CA ASP A 22 15.02 -11.01 -11.88
C ASP A 22 14.85 -12.52 -11.77
N THR A 23 15.98 -13.22 -11.67
CA THR A 23 16.05 -14.67 -11.54
C THR A 23 16.91 -15.04 -10.33
N LEU A 24 16.43 -15.98 -9.52
CA LEU A 24 17.19 -16.57 -8.42
C LEU A 24 17.22 -18.09 -8.57
N VAL A 25 18.40 -18.69 -8.39
CA VAL A 25 18.57 -20.14 -8.30
C VAL A 25 19.01 -20.49 -6.89
N VAL A 26 18.25 -21.35 -6.22
CA VAL A 26 18.53 -21.84 -4.86
C VAL A 26 18.93 -23.30 -4.94
N GLU A 27 20.16 -23.61 -4.53
CA GLU A 27 20.67 -24.98 -4.44
C GLU A 27 20.35 -25.59 -3.08
N LEU A 28 19.84 -26.81 -3.09
CA LEU A 28 19.34 -27.51 -1.91
C LEU A 28 19.85 -28.95 -1.86
N ASP A 29 20.02 -29.46 -0.64
CA ASP A 29 20.30 -30.87 -0.37
C ASP A 29 18.99 -31.56 0.01
N GLU A 30 18.69 -32.71 -0.58
CA GLU A 30 17.49 -33.51 -0.29
C GLU A 30 17.38 -33.86 1.21
N ALA A 31 18.49 -33.98 1.93
CA ALA A 31 18.50 -34.24 3.37
C ALA A 31 17.73 -33.17 4.17
N ILE A 32 17.57 -31.95 3.65
CA ILE A 32 16.77 -30.90 4.31
C ILE A 32 15.29 -31.25 4.42
N THR A 33 14.81 -32.19 3.60
CA THR A 33 13.42 -32.69 3.61
C THR A 33 13.15 -33.71 4.71
N HIS A 34 14.17 -34.08 5.50
CA HIS A 34 14.06 -35.16 6.49
C HIS A 34 14.49 -34.81 7.91
N VAL A 35 15.14 -33.66 8.15
CA VAL A 35 15.89 -33.40 9.40
C VAL A 35 15.42 -32.15 10.16
N ARG A 36 14.40 -31.42 9.69
CA ARG A 36 14.03 -30.13 10.27
C ARG A 36 12.68 -30.13 11.02
N PRO A 37 12.50 -29.26 12.04
CA PRO A 37 11.22 -29.07 12.70
C PRO A 37 10.11 -28.65 11.72
N ILE A 38 8.85 -28.89 12.12
CA ILE A 38 7.66 -28.39 11.43
C ILE A 38 7.78 -26.86 11.27
N ASP A 39 7.33 -26.32 10.13
CA ASP A 39 7.44 -24.90 9.73
C ASP A 39 8.87 -24.35 9.61
N CYS A 40 9.87 -25.22 9.45
CA CYS A 40 11.21 -24.74 9.16
C CYS A 40 11.25 -24.07 7.78
N GLU A 41 11.37 -22.74 7.80
CA GLU A 41 11.56 -21.92 6.63
C GLU A 41 13.04 -21.81 6.26
N ILE A 42 13.35 -22.03 4.98
CA ILE A 42 14.63 -21.66 4.38
C ILE A 42 14.37 -20.41 3.55
N ARG A 43 14.78 -19.26 4.09
CA ARG A 43 14.61 -17.97 3.45
C ARG A 43 15.93 -17.51 2.84
N THR A 44 15.87 -17.07 1.59
CA THR A 44 16.99 -16.41 0.90
C THR A 44 17.12 -14.95 1.33
N PRO A 45 18.30 -14.32 1.22
CA PRO A 45 18.43 -12.89 1.49
C PRO A 45 17.54 -12.06 0.57
N MET A 46 17.01 -10.94 1.08
CA MET A 46 16.27 -9.97 0.25
C MET A 46 17.20 -9.40 -0.83
N ARG A 47 16.73 -9.40 -2.07
CA ARG A 47 17.45 -8.91 -3.25
C ARG A 47 16.70 -7.72 -3.83
N PRO A 48 17.33 -6.54 -3.97
CA PRO A 48 16.69 -5.39 -4.57
C PRO A 48 16.58 -5.58 -6.09
N LEU A 49 15.42 -5.23 -6.66
CA LEU A 49 15.20 -5.00 -8.08
C LEU A 49 15.60 -3.58 -8.46
N GLN A 50 15.72 -3.31 -9.76
CA GLN A 50 16.05 -1.97 -10.28
C GLN A 50 15.02 -0.91 -9.90
N ASN A 51 13.79 -1.32 -9.60
CA ASN A 51 12.72 -0.44 -9.14
C ASN A 51 12.70 -0.23 -7.62
N GLY A 52 13.69 -0.74 -6.88
CA GLY A 52 13.76 -0.58 -5.43
C GLY A 52 12.79 -1.44 -4.61
N VAL A 53 11.99 -2.29 -5.27
CA VAL A 53 11.31 -3.42 -4.62
C VAL A 53 12.36 -4.49 -4.31
N SER A 54 12.42 -4.96 -3.08
CA SER A 54 13.23 -6.12 -2.71
C SER A 54 12.37 -7.36 -2.60
N TRP A 55 12.93 -8.48 -3.06
CA TRP A 55 12.24 -9.75 -3.06
C TRP A 55 13.12 -10.87 -2.51
N ALA A 56 12.49 -11.94 -2.02
CA ALA A 56 13.17 -13.17 -1.63
C ALA A 56 12.31 -14.39 -1.94
N VAL A 57 12.94 -15.55 -1.92
CA VAL A 57 12.29 -16.85 -1.95
C VAL A 57 12.32 -17.47 -0.56
N SER A 58 11.18 -18.00 -0.12
CA SER A 58 11.07 -18.89 1.03
C SER A 58 10.66 -20.28 0.62
N ILE A 59 11.31 -21.25 1.24
CA ILE A 59 11.15 -22.67 0.95
C ILE A 59 10.79 -23.38 2.25
N TYR A 60 9.71 -24.15 2.21
CA TYR A 60 9.23 -24.95 3.32
C TYR A 60 9.40 -26.43 2.94
N PRO A 61 10.46 -27.10 3.39
CA PRO A 61 10.78 -28.45 2.95
C PRO A 61 9.68 -29.47 3.21
N LEU A 62 8.87 -29.27 4.25
CA LEU A 62 7.76 -30.15 4.64
C LEU A 62 6.38 -29.51 4.39
N GLY A 63 6.34 -28.51 3.50
CA GLY A 63 5.13 -27.77 3.19
C GLY A 63 4.87 -26.64 4.18
N ALA A 64 3.99 -25.72 3.81
CA ALA A 64 3.58 -24.61 4.67
C ALA A 64 2.18 -24.86 5.22
N VAL A 65 2.01 -24.74 6.55
CA VAL A 65 0.68 -24.76 7.19
C VAL A 65 0.10 -23.35 7.15
N LYS A 66 -0.34 -22.91 5.97
CA LYS A 66 -1.04 -21.63 5.78
C LYS A 66 -2.46 -21.91 5.25
N ASP A 67 -3.41 -21.02 5.51
CA ASP A 67 -4.74 -20.92 4.88
C ASP A 67 -5.42 -22.23 4.41
N GLY A 68 -5.70 -23.15 5.34
CA GLY A 68 -6.55 -24.32 5.04
C GLY A 68 -5.90 -25.46 4.25
N TYR A 69 -4.60 -25.39 3.94
CA TYR A 69 -3.87 -26.52 3.35
C TYR A 69 -3.70 -27.67 4.36
N THR A 70 -3.98 -28.92 3.94
CA THR A 70 -3.71 -30.10 4.77
C THR A 70 -2.22 -30.42 4.74
N ASN A 71 -1.56 -30.37 5.90
CA ASN A 71 -0.17 -30.81 6.01
C ASN A 71 -0.10 -32.33 6.09
N ASP A 72 0.18 -32.96 4.95
CA ASP A 72 0.44 -34.40 4.86
C ASP A 72 1.94 -34.75 4.94
N TYR A 73 2.81 -33.75 5.16
CA TYR A 73 4.27 -33.84 5.24
C TYR A 73 4.95 -34.45 4.00
N LYS A 74 4.24 -34.51 2.87
CA LYS A 74 4.76 -35.12 1.64
C LYS A 74 5.22 -34.09 0.62
N HIS A 75 4.88 -32.83 0.83
CA HIS A 75 5.09 -31.76 -0.13
C HIS A 75 6.13 -30.77 0.35
N MET A 76 6.83 -30.17 -0.59
CA MET A 76 7.64 -28.97 -0.40
C MET A 76 6.84 -27.75 -0.85
N GLY A 77 6.87 -26.68 -0.07
CA GLY A 77 6.25 -25.39 -0.39
C GLY A 77 7.27 -24.34 -0.82
N VAL A 78 6.88 -23.44 -1.71
CA VAL A 78 7.73 -22.35 -2.22
C VAL A 78 6.92 -21.05 -2.34
N PHE A 79 7.50 -19.94 -1.88
CA PHE A 79 6.83 -18.64 -1.80
C PHE A 79 7.77 -17.52 -2.23
N VAL A 80 7.20 -16.49 -2.86
CA VAL A 80 7.85 -15.20 -3.11
C VAL A 80 7.47 -14.24 -2.00
N LEU A 81 8.46 -13.53 -1.49
CA LEU A 81 8.34 -12.46 -0.50
C LEU A 81 8.68 -11.15 -1.20
N ILE A 82 7.91 -10.10 -0.92
CA ILE A 82 8.06 -8.78 -1.52
C ILE A 82 8.01 -7.74 -0.39
N ASP A 83 8.99 -6.84 -0.28
CA ASP A 83 9.07 -5.76 0.75
C ASP A 83 8.18 -4.54 0.52
N ARG A 84 7.29 -4.62 -0.45
CA ARG A 84 6.36 -3.55 -0.85
C ARG A 84 4.94 -4.07 -0.94
N VAL A 85 4.02 -3.11 -0.85
CA VAL A 85 2.59 -3.30 -1.10
C VAL A 85 2.21 -2.63 -2.43
N ASN A 86 1.03 -2.95 -2.93
CA ASN A 86 0.44 -2.47 -4.18
C ASN A 86 1.29 -2.78 -5.44
N VAL A 87 1.78 -4.02 -5.54
CA VAL A 87 2.50 -4.50 -6.73
C VAL A 87 1.88 -5.78 -7.26
N ASP A 88 1.75 -5.88 -8.58
CA ASP A 88 1.40 -7.12 -9.27
C ASP A 88 2.69 -7.89 -9.55
N VAL A 89 2.70 -9.16 -9.14
CA VAL A 89 3.85 -10.04 -9.33
C VAL A 89 3.43 -11.24 -10.13
N GLU A 90 4.13 -11.44 -11.24
CA GLU A 90 4.15 -12.70 -11.97
C GLU A 90 5.40 -13.46 -11.56
N ALA A 91 5.25 -14.68 -11.05
CA ALA A 91 6.37 -15.51 -10.67
C ALA A 91 6.24 -16.92 -11.19
N THR A 92 7.37 -17.52 -11.54
CA THR A 92 7.48 -18.92 -11.96
C THR A 92 8.56 -19.61 -11.15
N PHE A 93 8.17 -20.65 -10.42
CA PHE A 93 9.09 -21.60 -9.82
C PHE A 93 9.30 -22.79 -10.77
N SER A 94 10.54 -23.19 -11.00
CA SER A 94 10.92 -24.34 -11.80
C SER A 94 11.98 -25.17 -11.12
N LEU A 95 11.88 -26.50 -11.27
CA LEU A 95 12.92 -27.43 -10.84
C LEU A 95 13.95 -27.55 -11.97
N VAL A 96 15.19 -27.15 -11.69
CA VAL A 96 16.26 -27.06 -12.69
C VAL A 96 16.52 -28.44 -13.31
N ASN A 97 16.79 -28.46 -14.62
CA ASN A 97 16.98 -29.66 -15.44
C ASN A 97 15.75 -30.56 -15.59
N THR A 98 14.55 -30.01 -15.34
CA THR A 98 13.28 -30.71 -15.55
C THR A 98 12.26 -29.76 -16.18
N ASP A 99 11.16 -30.31 -16.68
CA ASP A 99 10.01 -29.51 -17.14
C ASP A 99 9.03 -29.14 -16.00
N TYR A 100 9.36 -29.51 -14.75
CA TYR A 100 8.49 -29.25 -13.61
C TYR A 100 8.50 -27.78 -13.22
N LYS A 101 7.33 -27.13 -13.28
CA LYS A 101 7.18 -25.71 -12.96
C LYS A 101 5.78 -25.38 -12.44
N GLY A 102 5.67 -24.28 -11.71
CA GLY A 102 4.41 -23.66 -11.30
C GLY A 102 4.51 -22.14 -11.41
N SER A 103 3.49 -21.51 -11.99
CA SER A 103 3.43 -20.06 -12.19
C SER A 103 2.21 -19.48 -11.52
N PHE A 104 2.32 -18.27 -11.00
CA PHE A 104 1.18 -17.50 -10.47
C PHE A 104 1.29 -16.03 -10.87
N SER A 105 0.15 -15.35 -10.83
CA SER A 105 0.04 -13.90 -10.82
C SER A 105 -0.70 -13.49 -9.55
N HIS A 106 -0.15 -12.55 -8.79
CA HIS A 106 -0.72 -12.13 -7.52
C HIS A 106 -0.49 -10.64 -7.26
N HIS A 107 -1.52 -9.98 -6.75
CA HIS A 107 -1.48 -8.59 -6.31
C HIS A 107 -1.14 -8.52 -4.81
N PHE A 108 0.01 -7.94 -4.47
CA PHE A 108 0.47 -7.81 -3.09
C PHE A 108 -0.10 -6.55 -2.45
N GLY A 109 -1.34 -6.59 -1.92
CA GLY A 109 -1.97 -5.44 -1.25
C GLY A 109 -1.50 -5.18 0.20
N GLN A 110 -0.81 -6.14 0.81
CA GLN A 110 -0.20 -6.04 2.15
C GLN A 110 1.15 -6.78 2.14
N PHE A 111 2.04 -6.49 3.11
CA PHE A 111 3.33 -7.17 3.22
C PHE A 111 3.14 -8.62 3.70
N VAL A 112 2.90 -9.52 2.75
CA VAL A 112 2.74 -10.97 2.95
C VAL A 112 3.47 -11.74 1.84
N ASP A 113 3.68 -13.03 2.03
CA ASP A 113 4.27 -13.92 1.04
C ASP A 113 3.19 -14.63 0.22
N TYR A 114 3.46 -14.94 -1.06
CA TYR A 114 2.52 -15.68 -1.90
C TYR A 114 3.24 -16.77 -2.71
N GLY A 115 2.57 -17.90 -2.89
CA GLY A 115 3.13 -19.04 -3.61
C GLY A 115 2.36 -20.33 -3.38
N PHE A 116 3.08 -21.44 -3.42
CA PHE A 116 2.51 -22.78 -3.39
C PHE A 116 2.84 -23.46 -2.07
N GLY A 117 1.82 -23.72 -1.23
CA GLY A 117 1.98 -24.49 0.01
C GLY A 117 2.32 -25.97 -0.23
N THR A 118 1.87 -26.52 -1.35
CA THR A 118 2.09 -27.92 -1.79
C THR A 118 2.64 -27.95 -3.23
N TRP A 119 3.84 -27.40 -3.45
CA TRP A 119 4.38 -27.22 -4.80
C TRP A 119 4.75 -28.53 -5.48
N ILE A 120 5.50 -29.41 -4.81
CA ILE A 120 5.95 -30.72 -5.35
C ILE A 120 6.03 -31.74 -4.21
N THR A 121 5.66 -32.99 -4.46
CA THR A 121 5.91 -34.07 -3.49
C THR A 121 7.37 -34.51 -3.48
N HIS A 122 7.84 -35.05 -2.35
CA HIS A 122 9.19 -35.65 -2.27
C HIS A 122 9.38 -36.80 -3.25
N ASP A 123 8.34 -37.61 -3.49
CA ASP A 123 8.41 -38.72 -4.43
C ASP A 123 8.49 -38.22 -5.88
N GLN A 124 7.74 -37.17 -6.24
CA GLN A 124 7.87 -36.52 -7.54
C GLN A 124 9.24 -35.87 -7.73
N LEU A 125 9.78 -35.22 -6.69
CA LEU A 125 11.13 -34.64 -6.73
C LEU A 125 12.18 -35.70 -7.06
N ARG A 126 12.12 -36.87 -6.42
CA ARG A 126 13.01 -38.01 -6.70
C ARG A 126 12.81 -38.59 -8.10
N ALA A 127 11.56 -38.70 -8.53
CA ALA A 127 11.22 -39.26 -9.85
C ALA A 127 11.52 -38.30 -11.01
N SER A 128 11.70 -36.99 -10.74
CA SER A 128 11.85 -35.95 -11.75
C SER A 128 13.14 -36.01 -12.57
N GLY A 129 14.17 -36.73 -12.10
CA GLY A 129 15.52 -36.71 -12.67
C GLY A 129 16.33 -35.43 -12.38
N GLY A 130 15.71 -34.42 -11.77
CA GLY A 130 16.36 -33.17 -11.36
C GLY A 130 17.13 -33.25 -10.04
N CYS A 131 16.82 -34.23 -9.20
CA CYS A 131 17.60 -34.53 -7.99
C CYS A 131 18.75 -35.50 -8.33
N GLN A 132 19.99 -35.02 -8.27
CA GLN A 132 21.18 -35.81 -8.55
C GLN A 132 22.10 -35.83 -7.33
N ASN A 133 22.50 -37.03 -6.89
CA ASN A 133 23.32 -37.23 -5.69
C ASN A 133 22.76 -36.55 -4.44
N GLY A 134 21.43 -36.53 -4.29
CA GLY A 134 20.76 -35.87 -3.17
C GLY A 134 20.82 -34.34 -3.24
N ARG A 135 21.07 -33.73 -4.40
CA ARG A 135 21.01 -32.28 -4.60
C ARG A 135 20.07 -31.91 -5.72
N PHE A 136 19.39 -30.79 -5.56
CA PHE A 136 18.51 -30.22 -6.55
C PHE A 136 18.53 -28.69 -6.46
N SER A 137 18.08 -28.03 -7.52
CA SER A 137 18.03 -26.57 -7.56
C SER A 137 16.65 -26.09 -7.97
N ILE A 138 16.15 -25.08 -7.26
CA ILE A 138 14.89 -24.41 -7.59
C ILE A 138 15.24 -23.06 -8.21
N LYS A 139 14.74 -22.80 -9.41
CA LYS A 139 14.84 -21.50 -10.08
C LYS A 139 13.52 -20.75 -9.90
N CYS A 140 13.60 -19.51 -9.44
CA CYS A 140 12.48 -18.56 -9.39
C CYS A 140 12.75 -17.45 -10.39
N ASP A 141 11.89 -17.32 -11.39
CA ASP A 141 11.80 -16.14 -12.26
C ASP A 141 10.69 -15.25 -11.73
N VAL A 142 11.01 -14.00 -11.38
CA VAL A 142 10.04 -13.02 -10.89
C VAL A 142 9.95 -11.85 -11.86
N SER A 143 8.75 -11.33 -12.05
CA SER A 143 8.45 -10.15 -12.84
C SER A 143 7.48 -9.28 -12.04
N VAL A 144 7.96 -8.14 -11.58
CA VAL A 144 7.16 -7.19 -10.79
C VAL A 144 6.67 -6.07 -11.68
N LYS A 145 5.35 -5.90 -11.73
CA LYS A 145 4.66 -4.78 -12.33
C LYS A 145 4.08 -3.95 -11.19
N VAL A 146 4.44 -2.68 -11.12
CA VAL A 146 3.83 -1.79 -10.14
C VAL A 146 2.44 -1.45 -10.64
N CYS A 147 1.41 -1.68 -9.82
CA CYS A 147 0.05 -1.33 -10.19
C CYS A 147 -0.06 0.18 -10.13
N ILE A 148 -0.18 0.80 -11.29
CA ILE A 148 -0.52 2.21 -11.39
C ILE A 148 -2.02 2.27 -11.63
N ASN A 149 -2.73 3.09 -10.87
CA ASN A 149 -4.01 3.62 -11.33
C ASN A 149 -3.72 4.56 -12.51
N LEU A 150 -3.55 3.97 -13.70
CA LEU A 150 -3.25 4.65 -14.97
C LEU A 150 -4.47 5.21 -15.66
N GLU A 151 -5.67 4.88 -15.18
CA GLU A 151 -6.85 5.54 -15.72
C GLU A 151 -6.83 7.01 -15.30
N PRO A 152 -6.90 7.96 -16.23
CA PRO A 152 -7.44 9.26 -15.91
C PRO A 152 -8.92 9.01 -15.62
N THR A 153 -9.24 8.56 -14.41
CA THR A 153 -10.58 8.77 -13.91
C THR A 153 -10.75 10.28 -13.98
N THR A 154 -11.57 10.71 -14.93
CA THR A 154 -12.11 12.07 -15.04
C THR A 154 -12.88 12.48 -13.77
N SER A 155 -12.92 11.61 -12.78
CA SER A 155 -13.22 11.90 -11.39
C SER A 155 -11.93 12.06 -10.59
N GLU A 156 -11.67 13.27 -10.10
CA GLU A 156 -10.80 13.53 -8.92
C GLU A 156 -11.29 12.83 -7.64
N VAL A 157 -12.34 12.02 -7.77
CA VAL A 157 -13.13 11.41 -6.72
C VAL A 157 -12.47 10.11 -6.30
N THR A 158 -11.95 10.10 -5.07
CA THR A 158 -11.23 8.96 -4.52
C THR A 158 -12.15 7.90 -3.91
N PRO A 159 -11.70 6.63 -3.81
CA PRO A 159 -12.43 5.55 -3.14
C PRO A 159 -12.77 5.88 -1.67
N PRO A 160 -13.86 5.29 -1.13
CA PRO A 160 -14.31 5.57 0.22
C PRO A 160 -13.24 5.27 1.28
N LEU A 161 -13.00 6.24 2.17
CA LEU A 161 -12.08 6.10 3.30
C LEU A 161 -12.84 5.75 4.58
N ASN A 162 -12.63 4.53 5.05
CA ASN A 162 -13.17 4.04 6.32
C ASN A 162 -12.36 4.54 7.53
N PRO A 163 -13.02 5.00 8.59
CA PRO A 163 -12.36 5.41 9.83
C PRO A 163 -11.80 4.22 10.62
N VAL A 164 -10.79 4.51 11.45
CA VAL A 164 -10.23 3.55 12.42
C VAL A 164 -10.88 3.87 13.76
N LEU A 165 -12.01 3.24 14.08
CA LEU A 165 -12.60 3.39 15.40
C LEU A 165 -12.24 2.19 16.30
N PRO A 166 -11.70 2.43 17.51
CA PRO A 166 -11.56 1.40 18.54
C PRO A 166 -12.91 0.91 19.11
N PHE A 167 -14.00 1.61 18.78
CA PHE A 167 -15.34 1.32 19.27
C PHE A 167 -16.37 1.52 18.15
N GLU A 168 -17.11 0.47 17.82
CA GLU A 168 -18.30 0.48 16.95
C GLU A 168 -19.49 1.28 17.54
N PHE A 169 -19.26 2.19 18.49
CA PHE A 169 -20.29 2.61 19.44
C PHE A 169 -20.86 4.02 19.26
N VAL A 170 -20.76 4.63 18.08
CA VAL A 170 -21.53 5.86 17.84
C VAL A 170 -22.38 5.74 16.58
N GLU A 171 -23.24 4.72 16.55
CA GLU A 171 -24.58 4.89 15.95
C GLU A 171 -25.35 5.90 16.83
N ASN A 172 -25.04 7.18 16.68
CA ASN A 172 -25.96 8.28 16.97
C ASN A 172 -25.26 9.60 16.60
N SER A 173 -25.45 10.00 15.35
CA SER A 173 -25.41 11.40 14.93
C SER A 173 -26.61 12.20 15.46
N ASP A 174 -27.30 11.72 16.49
CA ASP A 174 -28.37 12.47 17.15
C ASP A 174 -27.74 13.59 17.97
N HIS A 175 -27.83 14.80 17.43
CA HIS A 175 -27.38 16.06 18.02
C HIS A 175 -27.92 16.30 19.44
N ASP A 176 -28.96 15.57 19.86
CA ASP A 176 -29.68 15.73 21.13
C ASP A 176 -28.85 15.41 22.37
N SER A 177 -27.74 14.67 22.25
CA SER A 177 -26.84 14.36 23.39
C SER A 177 -25.51 15.13 23.38
N SER A 178 -25.34 16.06 22.45
CA SER A 178 -24.13 16.90 22.38
C SER A 178 -24.04 17.85 23.58
N ASP A 179 -22.86 17.94 24.18
CA ASP A 179 -22.55 18.77 25.36
C ASP A 179 -21.45 19.81 25.08
N ALA A 180 -21.03 19.93 23.82
CA ALA A 180 -20.05 20.88 23.35
C ALA A 180 -20.25 21.26 21.87
N ASP A 181 -19.68 22.39 21.47
CA ASP A 181 -19.74 22.91 20.11
C ASP A 181 -18.36 23.34 19.60
N PHE A 182 -18.07 23.04 18.34
CA PHE A 182 -17.03 23.74 17.58
C PHE A 182 -17.67 24.90 16.83
N PHE A 183 -17.13 26.10 17.03
CA PHE A 183 -17.53 27.30 16.30
C PHE A 183 -16.53 27.55 15.15
N VAL A 184 -17.01 27.43 13.92
CA VAL A 184 -16.21 27.47 12.68
C VAL A 184 -16.95 28.28 11.64
N ASP A 185 -16.32 29.28 11.04
CA ASP A 185 -16.90 30.13 9.99
C ASP A 185 -18.31 30.69 10.32
N GLY A 186 -18.54 31.08 11.56
CA GLY A 186 -19.84 31.60 12.00
C GLY A 186 -20.91 30.53 12.25
N GLN A 187 -20.58 29.25 12.11
CA GLN A 187 -21.47 28.11 12.27
C GLN A 187 -21.05 27.22 13.45
N LEU A 188 -22.00 26.44 13.97
CA LEU A 188 -21.76 25.50 15.08
C LEU A 188 -21.77 24.06 14.56
N ILE A 189 -20.79 23.28 15.01
CA ILE A 189 -20.71 21.83 14.82
C ILE A 189 -20.84 21.19 16.20
N LYS A 190 -21.93 20.45 16.40
CA LYS A 190 -22.27 19.76 17.65
C LYS A 190 -21.33 18.58 17.86
N VAL A 191 -20.74 18.46 19.06
CA VAL A 191 -19.81 17.38 19.42
C VAL A 191 -20.00 16.91 20.87
N HIS A 192 -19.43 15.76 21.21
CA HIS A 192 -19.34 15.25 22.57
C HIS A 192 -17.97 15.55 23.15
N ARG A 193 -17.94 16.32 24.24
CA ARG A 193 -16.72 16.74 24.96
C ARG A 193 -15.89 15.54 25.38
N GLY A 194 -16.52 14.53 25.96
CA GLY A 194 -15.85 13.32 26.44
C GLY A 194 -15.17 12.55 25.30
N TYR A 195 -15.85 12.42 24.15
CA TYR A 195 -15.30 11.74 22.99
C TYR A 195 -14.12 12.50 22.38
N MET A 196 -14.28 13.81 22.17
CA MET A 196 -13.23 14.66 21.61
C MET A 196 -11.99 14.72 22.51
N ALA A 197 -12.18 14.78 23.84
CA ALA A 197 -11.09 14.71 24.80
C ALA A 197 -10.37 13.35 24.83
N MET A 198 -11.08 12.26 24.53
CA MET A 198 -10.49 10.92 24.44
C MET A 198 -9.61 10.77 23.20
N VAL A 199 -10.04 11.27 22.04
CA VAL A 199 -9.32 11.11 20.77
C VAL A 199 -8.20 12.14 20.56
N SER A 200 -8.21 13.25 21.32
CA SER A 200 -7.25 14.34 21.20
C SER A 200 -6.85 14.90 22.58
N PRO A 201 -5.56 14.82 22.93
CA PRO A 201 -5.00 15.53 24.08
C PRO A 201 -5.22 17.06 24.00
N MET A 202 -5.22 17.63 22.79
CA MET A 202 -5.48 19.06 22.61
C MET A 202 -6.93 19.42 22.93
N PHE A 203 -7.91 18.64 22.46
CA PHE A 203 -9.29 18.88 22.85
C PHE A 203 -9.49 18.66 24.35
N GLN A 204 -8.85 17.66 24.96
CA GLN A 204 -8.86 17.47 26.41
C GLN A 204 -8.43 18.75 27.14
N ALA A 205 -7.30 19.34 26.72
CA ALA A 205 -6.78 20.58 27.30
C ALA A 205 -7.69 21.80 27.03
N MET A 206 -8.21 21.93 25.81
CA MET A 206 -9.12 23.03 25.44
C MET A 206 -10.41 22.98 26.24
N PHE A 207 -10.99 21.78 26.37
CA PHE A 207 -12.21 21.58 27.15
C PHE A 207 -11.97 21.70 28.65
N ALA A 208 -10.80 21.36 29.17
CA ALA A 208 -10.48 21.60 30.59
C ALA A 208 -10.49 23.10 30.93
N ASN A 209 -10.17 23.96 29.96
CA ASN A 209 -10.11 25.41 30.11
C ASN A 209 -11.34 26.16 29.56
N SER A 210 -12.34 25.45 29.06
CA SER A 210 -13.58 26.04 28.51
C SER A 210 -14.74 25.80 29.47
N GLU A 211 -15.29 26.89 30.04
CA GLU A 211 -16.45 26.84 30.94
C GLU A 211 -17.77 26.64 30.19
N ILE A 212 -17.83 27.06 28.92
CA ILE A 212 -19.07 27.13 28.12
C ILE A 212 -19.19 25.94 27.15
N GLY A 213 -18.14 25.12 27.02
CA GLY A 213 -18.14 23.97 26.11
C GLY A 213 -18.04 24.34 24.62
N ILE A 214 -17.76 25.61 24.31
CA ILE A 214 -17.54 26.09 22.93
C ILE A 214 -16.03 26.20 22.68
N ILE A 215 -15.57 25.62 21.57
CA ILE A 215 -14.20 25.77 21.08
C ILE A 215 -14.26 26.45 19.71
N THR A 216 -13.54 27.57 19.56
CA THR A 216 -13.43 28.27 18.26
C THR A 216 -12.29 27.68 17.45
N ILE A 217 -12.56 27.34 16.19
CA ILE A 217 -11.58 26.85 15.22
C ILE A 217 -11.57 27.82 14.04
N SER A 218 -10.45 28.50 13.82
CA SER A 218 -10.33 29.58 12.84
C SER A 218 -9.44 29.25 11.64
N ASP A 219 -8.73 28.14 11.68
CA ASP A 219 -7.72 27.79 10.66
C ASP A 219 -8.23 26.84 9.57
N PHE A 220 -9.49 26.42 9.69
CA PHE A 220 -10.13 25.45 8.81
C PHE A 220 -11.54 25.90 8.46
N THR A 221 -12.00 25.52 7.28
CA THR A 221 -13.37 25.82 6.87
C THR A 221 -14.37 24.95 7.62
N TYR A 222 -15.63 25.38 7.66
CA TYR A 222 -16.73 24.58 8.20
C TYR A 222 -16.77 23.17 7.58
N GLU A 223 -16.61 23.05 6.25
CA GLU A 223 -16.69 21.78 5.54
C GLU A 223 -15.56 20.82 5.95
N THR A 224 -14.33 21.31 6.07
CA THR A 224 -13.19 20.51 6.53
C THR A 224 -13.41 20.02 7.95
N VAL A 225 -13.83 20.90 8.86
CA VAL A 225 -14.06 20.51 10.26
C VAL A 225 -15.23 19.54 10.38
N LYS A 226 -16.31 19.77 9.63
CA LYS A 226 -17.49 18.89 9.64
C LYS A 226 -17.12 17.50 9.14
N MET A 227 -16.38 17.40 8.02
CA MET A 227 -15.90 16.14 7.48
C MET A 227 -14.95 15.42 8.45
N ALA A 228 -14.04 16.15 9.09
CA ALA A 228 -13.15 15.59 10.11
C ALA A 228 -13.93 15.04 11.31
N VAL A 229 -14.90 15.80 11.81
CA VAL A 229 -15.77 15.37 12.91
C VAL A 229 -16.57 14.13 12.52
N ASP A 230 -17.23 14.13 11.36
CA ASP A 230 -18.01 13.00 10.87
C ASP A 230 -17.15 11.74 10.74
N PHE A 231 -15.93 11.89 10.22
CA PHE A 231 -14.95 10.80 10.14
C PHE A 231 -14.58 10.26 11.53
N LEU A 232 -14.38 11.12 12.51
CA LEU A 232 -14.16 10.69 13.90
C LEU A 232 -15.38 9.98 14.48
N TYR A 233 -16.59 10.27 14.03
CA TYR A 233 -17.81 9.58 14.47
C TYR A 233 -18.11 8.30 13.68
N GLY A 234 -17.23 7.87 12.78
CA GLY A 234 -17.38 6.60 12.09
C GLY A 234 -17.94 6.71 10.67
N GLN A 235 -18.23 7.93 10.20
CA GLN A 235 -18.68 8.13 8.83
C GLN A 235 -17.51 7.98 7.86
N GLN A 236 -17.79 7.38 6.70
CA GLN A 236 -16.81 7.27 5.64
C GLN A 236 -16.64 8.62 4.94
N ILE A 237 -15.42 8.92 4.54
CA ILE A 237 -15.19 10.01 3.59
C ILE A 237 -15.40 9.43 2.20
N VAL A 238 -16.47 9.85 1.54
CA VAL A 238 -16.86 9.39 0.21
C VAL A 238 -16.95 10.57 -0.74
N ASP A 239 -16.66 10.31 -2.00
CA ASP A 239 -16.73 11.26 -3.09
C ASP A 239 -15.94 12.56 -2.89
N LYS A 240 -14.68 12.43 -2.44
CA LYS A 240 -13.79 13.56 -2.15
C LYS A 240 -12.53 13.58 -2.98
N THR A 241 -11.97 14.78 -3.12
CA THR A 241 -10.67 15.00 -3.75
C THR A 241 -9.53 14.76 -2.76
N VAL A 242 -8.33 14.46 -3.29
CA VAL A 242 -7.11 14.35 -2.48
C VAL A 242 -6.85 15.64 -1.68
N SER A 243 -7.14 16.81 -2.25
CA SER A 243 -6.97 18.09 -1.55
C SER A 243 -7.89 18.21 -0.33
N GLU A 244 -9.17 17.85 -0.47
CA GLU A 244 -10.12 17.87 0.65
C GLU A 244 -9.70 16.91 1.77
N VAL A 245 -9.20 15.71 1.40
CA VAL A 245 -8.69 14.75 2.39
C VAL A 245 -7.41 15.24 3.06
N ILE A 246 -6.54 15.94 2.34
CA ILE A 246 -5.35 16.61 2.91
C ILE A 246 -5.75 17.67 3.94
N ASP A 247 -6.82 18.43 3.69
CA ASP A 247 -7.29 19.43 4.66
C ASP A 247 -7.83 18.78 5.94
N VAL A 248 -8.52 17.65 5.82
CA VAL A 248 -8.89 16.82 6.98
C VAL A 248 -7.64 16.28 7.69
N LEU A 249 -6.63 15.82 6.97
CA LEU A 249 -5.35 15.37 7.55
C LEU A 249 -4.65 16.50 8.32
N ARG A 250 -4.61 17.71 7.78
CA ARG A 250 -4.08 18.91 8.47
C ARG A 250 -4.82 19.19 9.76
N PHE A 251 -6.15 19.06 9.76
CA PHE A 251 -6.96 19.16 10.98
C PHE A 251 -6.55 18.10 12.00
N MET A 252 -6.49 16.82 11.61
CA MET A 252 -6.11 15.74 12.51
C MET A 252 -4.71 15.92 13.09
N LYS A 253 -3.75 16.38 12.28
CA LYS A 253 -2.38 16.71 12.73
C LYS A 253 -2.40 17.85 13.73
N LYS A 254 -3.09 18.96 13.41
CA LYS A 254 -3.18 20.14 14.28
C LYS A 254 -3.71 19.78 15.66
N PHE A 255 -4.74 18.94 15.72
CA PHE A 255 -5.35 18.52 16.98
C PHE A 255 -4.76 17.21 17.52
N THR A 256 -3.60 16.75 17.04
CA THR A 256 -2.86 15.59 17.57
C THR A 256 -3.66 14.28 17.62
N ILE A 257 -4.50 14.02 16.60
CA ILE A 257 -5.33 12.82 16.51
C ILE A 257 -4.58 11.72 15.74
N THR A 258 -3.56 11.15 16.38
CA THR A 258 -2.54 10.29 15.74
C THR A 258 -3.11 9.08 14.98
N ALA A 259 -4.15 8.43 15.51
CA ALA A 259 -4.75 7.26 14.86
C ALA A 259 -5.41 7.62 13.51
N ALA A 260 -6.11 8.77 13.46
CA ALA A 260 -6.72 9.27 12.23
C ALA A 260 -5.65 9.74 11.23
N VAL A 261 -4.59 10.41 11.70
CA VAL A 261 -3.44 10.82 10.87
C VAL A 261 -2.86 9.63 10.13
N LYS A 262 -2.51 8.55 10.85
CA LYS A 262 -1.92 7.35 10.23
C LYS A 262 -2.85 6.76 9.16
N ARG A 263 -4.15 6.69 9.43
CA ARG A 263 -5.14 6.15 8.49
C ARG A 263 -5.24 6.97 7.21
N LEU A 264 -5.33 8.29 7.36
CA LEU A 264 -5.40 9.24 6.24
C LEU A 264 -4.13 9.21 5.41
N GLU A 265 -2.95 9.16 6.05
CA GLU A 265 -1.67 9.07 5.34
C GLU A 265 -1.52 7.75 4.57
N THR A 266 -1.88 6.60 5.16
CA THR A 266 -1.87 5.33 4.43
C THR A 266 -2.81 5.37 3.23
N TRP A 267 -4.01 5.91 3.39
CA TRP A 267 -4.95 6.01 2.28
C TRP A 267 -4.44 6.96 1.18
N LEU A 268 -3.79 8.08 1.53
CA LEU A 268 -3.18 8.98 0.53
C LEU A 268 -2.09 8.27 -0.29
N VAL A 269 -1.33 7.37 0.35
CA VAL A 269 -0.34 6.55 -0.33
C VAL A 269 -1.02 5.55 -1.28
N ASP A 270 -2.10 4.89 -0.83
CA ASP A 270 -2.88 3.96 -1.65
C ASP A 270 -3.53 4.65 -2.87
N GLN A 271 -3.84 5.94 -2.76
CA GLN A 271 -4.42 6.75 -3.84
C GLN A 271 -3.40 7.49 -4.71
N MET A 272 -2.10 7.36 -4.42
CA MET A 272 -1.07 8.11 -5.12
C MET A 272 -1.02 7.72 -6.60
N ALA A 273 -1.10 8.73 -7.46
CA ALA A 273 -1.11 8.61 -8.91
C ALA A 273 -0.41 9.83 -9.54
N ALA A 274 0.02 9.74 -10.81
CA ALA A 274 0.75 10.83 -11.46
C ALA A 274 0.00 12.18 -11.41
N TYR A 275 -1.32 12.15 -11.56
CA TYR A 275 -2.17 13.35 -11.59
C TYR A 275 -2.43 13.99 -10.23
N ASN A 276 -2.22 13.28 -9.12
CA ASN A 276 -2.40 13.84 -7.77
C ASN A 276 -1.07 13.91 -6.98
N PHE A 277 0.02 13.41 -7.57
CA PHE A 277 1.34 13.31 -6.96
C PHE A 277 1.85 14.67 -6.47
N ALA A 278 1.77 15.71 -7.30
CA ALA A 278 2.25 17.04 -6.94
C ALA A 278 1.53 17.61 -5.71
N THR A 279 0.21 17.41 -5.62
CA THR A 279 -0.62 17.83 -4.48
C THR A 279 -0.18 17.11 -3.20
N ILE A 280 0.02 15.81 -3.24
CA ILE A 280 0.45 15.01 -2.08
C ILE A 280 1.88 15.40 -1.66
N VAL A 281 2.79 15.57 -2.63
CA VAL A 281 4.16 16.00 -2.38
C VAL A 281 4.19 17.37 -1.71
N LYS A 282 3.45 18.35 -2.23
CA LYS A 282 3.39 19.68 -1.64
C LYS A 282 2.97 19.61 -0.17
N HIS A 283 1.93 18.84 0.14
CA HIS A 283 1.53 18.61 1.53
C HIS A 283 2.61 17.93 2.36
N ALA A 284 3.22 16.85 1.86
CA ALA A 284 4.27 16.12 2.58
C ALA A 284 5.45 17.03 2.95
N PHE A 285 5.76 18.00 2.09
CA PHE A 285 6.81 18.99 2.30
C PHE A 285 6.39 20.11 3.24
N ASP A 286 5.22 20.73 3.02
CA ASP A 286 4.72 21.83 3.85
C ASP A 286 4.49 21.40 5.31
N ASP A 287 3.94 20.21 5.53
CA ASP A 287 3.58 19.69 6.86
C ASP A 287 4.71 18.91 7.54
N GLY A 288 5.83 18.66 6.84
CA GLY A 288 6.96 17.92 7.39
C GLY A 288 6.70 16.43 7.68
N SER A 289 5.73 15.80 7.00
CA SER A 289 5.44 14.37 7.20
C SER A 289 6.55 13.50 6.60
N GLU A 290 7.40 12.93 7.46
CA GLU A 290 8.49 12.04 7.02
C GLU A 290 7.97 10.78 6.31
N TYR A 291 6.86 10.22 6.79
CA TYR A 291 6.24 9.04 6.18
C TYR A 291 5.76 9.35 4.75
N LEU A 292 4.94 10.39 4.56
CA LEU A 292 4.48 10.75 3.21
C LEU A 292 5.63 11.16 2.30
N ARG A 293 6.65 11.88 2.81
CA ARG A 293 7.84 12.24 2.02
C ARG A 293 8.57 11.00 1.53
N SER A 294 8.76 9.99 2.39
CA SER A 294 9.38 8.72 2.03
C SER A 294 8.58 7.99 0.96
N GLU A 295 7.26 7.88 1.14
CA GLU A 295 6.40 7.19 0.16
C GLU A 295 6.29 7.93 -1.17
N CYS A 296 6.25 9.27 -1.17
CA CYS A 296 6.33 10.05 -2.41
C CYS A 296 7.66 9.79 -3.15
N LYS A 297 8.79 9.68 -2.45
CA LYS A 297 10.09 9.37 -3.08
C LYS A 297 10.09 7.99 -3.70
N ASN A 298 9.54 7.01 -2.99
CA ASN A 298 9.37 5.65 -3.50
C ASN A 298 8.51 5.68 -4.77
N PHE A 299 7.33 6.31 -4.72
CA PHE A 299 6.44 6.43 -5.87
C PHE A 299 7.09 7.14 -7.06
N PHE A 300 7.82 8.24 -6.82
CA PHE A 300 8.52 8.97 -7.87
C PHE A 300 9.60 8.12 -8.55
N SER A 301 10.38 7.37 -7.78
CA SER A 301 11.43 6.50 -8.33
C SER A 301 10.86 5.41 -9.24
N LEU A 302 9.64 4.96 -8.95
CA LEU A 302 8.92 3.94 -9.72
C LEU A 302 8.21 4.50 -10.95
N ASN A 303 7.79 5.77 -10.90
CA ASN A 303 6.90 6.38 -11.89
C ASN A 303 7.49 7.61 -12.56
N ARG A 304 8.83 7.71 -12.59
CA ARG A 304 9.59 8.90 -13.03
C ARG A 304 9.01 9.54 -14.29
N ASP A 305 8.93 8.77 -15.37
CA ASP A 305 8.57 9.32 -16.68
C ASP A 305 7.12 9.83 -16.66
N ASN A 306 6.19 9.05 -16.10
CA ASN A 306 4.78 9.42 -15.97
C ASN A 306 4.56 10.66 -15.09
N VAL A 307 5.35 10.80 -14.01
CA VAL A 307 5.24 11.92 -13.09
C VAL A 307 5.88 13.19 -13.67
N ILE A 308 7.08 13.09 -14.26
CA ILE A 308 7.79 14.23 -14.84
C ILE A 308 7.02 14.82 -16.03
N ASP A 309 6.36 13.97 -16.83
CA ASP A 309 5.56 14.41 -17.97
C ASP A 309 4.20 15.00 -17.55
N HIS A 310 3.77 14.82 -16.30
CA HIS A 310 2.50 15.36 -15.82
C HIS A 310 2.61 16.87 -15.56
N VAL A 311 1.59 17.62 -15.99
CA VAL A 311 1.57 19.09 -15.91
C VAL A 311 1.76 19.59 -14.47
N ASP A 312 1.08 18.97 -13.50
CA ASP A 312 1.14 19.40 -12.09
C ASP A 312 2.54 19.20 -11.46
N PHE A 313 3.36 18.29 -11.99
CA PHE A 313 4.73 18.13 -11.49
C PHE A 313 5.61 19.33 -11.86
N GLN A 314 5.36 19.96 -13.00
CA GLN A 314 6.08 21.17 -13.43
C GLN A 314 5.74 22.40 -12.56
N ASP A 315 4.61 22.35 -11.84
CA ASP A 315 4.17 23.41 -10.93
C ASP A 315 4.74 23.29 -9.51
N LEU A 316 5.55 22.26 -9.23
CA LEU A 316 6.25 22.12 -7.95
C LEU A 316 7.35 23.18 -7.80
N GLN A 317 7.66 23.57 -6.55
CA GLN A 317 8.76 24.49 -6.28
C GLN A 317 10.12 23.84 -6.63
N ASP A 318 11.06 24.65 -7.12
CA ASP A 318 12.39 24.19 -7.57
C ASP A 318 13.14 23.36 -6.52
N ASN A 319 13.05 23.73 -5.25
CA ASN A 319 13.69 22.99 -4.15
C ASN A 319 13.08 21.59 -3.94
N VAL A 320 11.76 21.48 -4.08
CA VAL A 320 11.04 20.20 -3.97
C VAL A 320 11.39 19.34 -5.18
N MET A 321 11.28 19.88 -6.39
CA MET A 321 11.69 19.17 -7.61
C MET A 321 13.14 18.71 -7.53
N PHE A 322 14.05 19.55 -7.04
CA PHE A 322 15.46 19.23 -6.91
C PHE A 322 15.71 18.05 -5.96
N GLU A 323 14.99 17.98 -4.82
CA GLU A 323 15.12 16.84 -3.90
C GLU A 323 14.74 15.50 -4.56
N PHE A 324 13.69 15.51 -5.39
CA PHE A 324 13.28 14.34 -6.17
C PHE A 324 14.24 14.02 -7.32
N ILE A 325 14.75 15.03 -8.03
CA ILE A 325 15.74 14.80 -9.10
C ILE A 325 17.06 14.28 -8.52
N GLN A 326 17.47 14.77 -7.34
CA GLN A 326 18.66 14.28 -6.64
C GLN A 326 18.50 12.83 -6.17
N SER A 327 17.33 12.43 -5.67
CA SER A 327 17.10 11.05 -5.26
C SER A 327 17.21 10.06 -6.43
N LEU A 328 17.09 10.54 -7.67
CA LEU A 328 17.29 9.75 -8.88
C LEU A 328 18.74 9.67 -9.37
N LEU A 329 19.64 10.52 -8.85
CA LEU A 329 21.02 10.59 -9.30
C LEU A 329 22.00 9.74 -8.46
N ASN A 330 21.58 9.22 -7.30
CA ASN A 330 22.42 8.44 -6.36
C ASN A 330 23.88 8.95 -6.33
N ILE A 331 24.04 10.25 -6.03
CA ILE A 331 25.31 10.84 -5.59
C ILE A 331 25.29 10.94 -4.07
#